data_AF-A0A7C3XB70-F1
#
_entry.id   AF-A0A7C3XB70-F1
#
_cell.length_a   1.000
_cell.length_b   1.000
_cell.length_c   1.000
_cell.angle_alpha   90.00
_cell.angle_beta   90.00
_cell.angle_gamma   90.00
#
_symmetry.space_group_name_H-M   'P 1'
#
loop_
_entity.id
_entity.type
_entity.pdbx_description
1 polymer ?
#
loop_
_entity_poly.entity_id
_entity_poly.type
_entity_poly.pdbx_seq_one_letter_code
_entity_poly.pdbx_strand_id
1 'polypeptide(L)' 'MNLPRCAKCGLPRHLSSGYVWPGNGTVFSRRDPQTRMVIFESEYYPYLWNELQERLGVEIS' A
#
# COMPACT_ATOMS: atom_id res chain seq x y z
N MET A 1 -11.18 15.54 4.27
CA MET A 1 -10.90 15.56 2.83
C MET A 1 -11.79 14.50 2.16
N ASN A 2 -12.67 14.88 1.23
CA ASN A 2 -13.57 13.93 0.56
C ASN A 2 -13.01 13.58 -0.83
N LEU A 3 -12.47 12.37 -0.98
CA LEU A 3 -11.90 11.91 -2.26
C LEU A 3 -13.00 11.23 -3.10
N PRO A 4 -13.19 11.62 -4.38
CA PRO A 4 -14.13 10.93 -5.27
C PRO A 4 -13.87 9.43 -5.30
N ARG A 5 -14.89 8.63 -5.04
CA ARG A 5 -14.77 7.16 -4.93
C ARG A 5 -15.19 6.47 -6.23
N CYS A 6 -14.63 5.30 -6.48
CA CYS A 6 -15.06 4.43 -7.57
C CYS A 6 -16.42 3.81 -7.23
N ALA A 7 -17.40 3.87 -8.14
CA ALA A 7 -18.73 3.31 -7.91
C ALA A 7 -18.74 1.76 -7.84
N LYS A 8 -17.73 1.11 -8.44
CA LYS A 8 -17.63 -0.36 -8.45
C LYS A 8 -16.92 -0.92 -7.21
N CYS A 9 -15.77 -0.36 -6.84
CA CYS A 9 -14.94 -0.91 -5.75
C CYS A 9 -14.89 -0.05 -4.49
N GLY A 10 -15.47 1.15 -4.49
CA GLY A 10 -15.49 2.03 -3.33
C GLY A 10 -14.15 2.66 -2.96
N LEU A 11 -13.05 2.37 -3.65
CA LEU A 11 -11.74 2.98 -3.37
C LEU A 11 -11.65 4.42 -3.92
N PRO A 12 -10.80 5.28 -3.34
CA PRO A 12 -10.51 6.60 -3.90
C PRO A 12 -10.02 6.52 -5.34
N ARG A 13 -10.63 7.29 -6.25
CA ARG A 13 -10.23 7.35 -7.67
C ARG A 13 -8.79 7.79 -7.85
N HIS A 14 -8.25 8.58 -6.93
CA HIS A 14 -6.83 8.96 -6.93
C HIS A 14 -5.89 7.74 -7.07
N LEU A 15 -6.23 6.58 -6.46
CA LEU A 15 -5.40 5.39 -6.53
C LEU A 15 -5.26 4.84 -7.97
N SER A 16 -6.27 5.02 -8.84
CA SER A 16 -6.18 4.55 -10.22
C SER A 16 -5.21 5.36 -11.09
N SER A 17 -4.81 6.56 -10.64
CA SER A 17 -3.82 7.38 -11.34
C SER A 17 -2.40 6.83 -11.21
N GLY A 18 -2.09 6.18 -10.08
CA GLY A 18 -0.75 5.66 -9.80
C GLY A 18 -0.61 4.16 -10.04
N TYR A 19 -1.71 3.40 -10.07
CA TYR A 19 -1.68 1.94 -10.02
C TYR A 19 -2.53 1.27 -11.09
N VAL A 20 -2.16 0.05 -11.45
CA VAL A 20 -2.89 -0.83 -12.38
C VAL A 20 -3.29 -2.12 -11.66
N TRP A 21 -4.58 -2.46 -11.79
CA TRP A 21 -5.21 -3.59 -11.13
C TRP A 21 -5.77 -4.52 -12.21
N PRO A 22 -5.00 -5.51 -12.67
CA PRO A 22 -5.41 -6.40 -13.77
C PRO A 22 -6.49 -7.43 -13.39
N GLY A 23 -6.87 -7.53 -12.10
CA GLY A 23 -7.93 -8.43 -11.65
C GLY A 23 -7.47 -9.86 -11.32
N ASN A 24 -6.16 -10.12 -11.29
CA ASN A 24 -5.56 -11.42 -10.94
C ASN A 24 -4.90 -11.42 -9.53
N GLY A 25 -5.34 -10.53 -8.64
CA GLY A 25 -4.79 -10.40 -7.28
C GLY A 25 -3.45 -9.66 -7.19
N THR A 26 -2.99 -9.02 -8.27
CA THR A 26 -1.78 -8.20 -8.27
C THR A 26 -2.11 -6.72 -8.43
N VAL A 27 -1.22 -5.86 -7.93
CA VAL A 27 -1.22 -4.43 -8.16
C VAL A 27 0.15 -4.04 -8.69
N PHE A 28 0.19 -3.20 -9.72
CA PHE A 28 1.42 -2.69 -10.31
C PHE A 28 1.47 -1.18 -10.26
N SER A 29 2.68 -0.61 -10.18
CA SER A 29 2.89 0.80 -10.44
C SER A 29 2.60 1.09 -11.91
N ARG A 30 1.86 2.18 -12.18
CA ARG A 30 1.59 2.63 -13.54
C ARG A 30 2.82 3.28 -14.18
N ARG A 31 3.72 3.87 -13.37
CA ARG A 31 4.96 4.50 -13.84
C ARG A 31 6.07 3.50 -14.12
N ASP A 32 6.12 2.42 -13.35
CA ASP A 32 7.06 1.31 -13.53
C ASP A 32 6.29 -0.02 -13.45
N PRO A 33 5.89 -0.60 -14.60
CA PRO A 33 5.12 -1.83 -14.64
C PRO A 33 5.84 -3.07 -14.10
N GLN A 34 7.18 -3.03 -13.92
CA GLN A 34 7.92 -4.14 -13.32
C GLN A 34 7.76 -4.16 -11.79
N THR A 35 7.40 -3.03 -11.19
CA THR A 35 7.22 -2.91 -9.74
C THR A 35 5.82 -3.36 -9.32
N ARG A 36 5.77 -4.45 -8.54
CA ARG A 36 4.55 -4.89 -7.84
C ARG A 36 4.34 -4.10 -6.57
N MET A 37 3.09 -3.74 -6.32
CA MET A 37 2.65 -2.98 -5.16
C MET A 37 1.75 -3.84 -4.28
N VAL A 38 1.60 -3.42 -3.03
CA VAL A 38 0.66 -3.99 -2.07
C VAL A 38 -0.08 -2.86 -1.37
N ILE A 39 -1.35 -3.10 -1.03
CA ILE A 39 -2.06 -2.30 -0.03
C ILE A 39 -1.92 -3.04 1.29
N PHE A 40 -1.41 -2.34 2.29
CA PHE A 40 -1.28 -2.84 3.65
C PHE A 40 -1.86 -1.78 4.60
N GLU A 41 -2.24 -2.19 5.81
CA GLU A 41 -2.83 -1.30 6.81
C GLU A 41 -1.75 -0.45 7.49
N SER A 42 -1.96 0.86 7.57
CA SER A 42 -0.98 1.79 8.16
C SER A 42 -0.70 1.51 9.64
N GLU A 43 -1.69 0.99 10.37
CA GLU A 43 -1.57 0.64 11.79
C GLU A 43 -0.65 -0.56 12.03
N TYR A 44 -0.28 -1.30 10.99
CA TYR A 44 0.67 -2.41 11.09
C TYR A 44 2.13 -1.93 11.23
N TYR A 45 2.44 -0.71 10.79
CA TYR A 45 3.83 -0.22 10.80
C TYR A 45 4.46 -0.13 12.18
N PRO A 46 3.81 0.45 13.22
CA PRO A 46 4.40 0.50 14.55
C PRO A 46 4.71 -0.89 15.11
N TYR A 47 3.82 -1.86 14.88
CA TYR A 47 4.05 -3.24 15.28
C TYR A 47 5.29 -3.84 14.57
N LEU A 48 5.38 -3.67 13.24
CA LEU A 48 6.50 -4.17 12.46
C LEU A 48 7.83 -3.52 12.91
N TRP A 49 7.83 -2.22 13.21
CA TRP A 49 9.00 -1.51 13.71
C TRP A 49 9.45 -2.05 15.06
N ASN A 50 8.54 -2.19 16.01
CA ASN A 50 8.85 -2.74 17.34
C ASN A 50 9.44 -4.16 17.23
N GLU A 51 8.84 -5.04 16.43
CA GLU A 51 9.38 -6.40 16.21
C GLU A 51 10.79 -6.38 15.61
N LEU A 52 11.07 -5.48 14.67
CA LEU A 52 12.40 -5.35 14.08
C LEU A 52 13.41 -4.85 15.11
N GLN A 53 13.05 -3.86 15.92
CA GLN A 53 13.91 -3.34 16.99
C GLN A 53 14.25 -4.41 18.01
N GLU A 54 13.25 -5.15 18.49
CA GLU A 54 13.44 -6.23 19.46
C GLU A 54 14.36 -7.33 18.94
N ARG A 55 14.20 -7.73 17.67
CA ARG A 55 14.99 -8.81 17.06
C ARG A 55 16.41 -8.40 16.71
N LEU A 56 16.63 -7.13 16.35
CA LEU A 56 17.93 -6.63 15.95
C LEU A 56 18.72 -6.00 17.11
N GLY A 57 18.06 -5.67 18.22
CA GLY A 57 18.67 -4.99 19.35
C GLY A 57 19.12 -3.55 19.03
N VAL A 58 18.46 -2.89 18.07
CA VAL A 58 18.75 -1.53 17.65
C VAL A 58 17.49 -0.68 17.70
N GLU A 59 17.63 0.60 18.03
CA GLU A 59 16.53 1.57 17.92
C GLU A 59 16.41 2.05 16.47
N ILE A 60 15.19 2.05 15.94
CA ILE A 60 14.87 2.49 14.57
C ILE A 60 13.85 3.64 14.71
N SER A 61 14.37 4.87 14.88
CA SER A 61 13.56 6.10 15.01
C SER A 61 12.83 6.47 13.72
#